data_AF-A0A0K8TDB9-F1
#
_entry.id   AF-A0A0K8TDB9-F1
#
_cell.length_a   1.000
_cell.length_b   1.000
_cell.length_c   1.000
_cell.angle_alpha   90.00
_cell.angle_beta   90.00
_cell.angle_gamma   90.00
#
_symmetry.space_group_name_H-M   'P 1'
#
loop_
_entity.id
_entity.type
_entity.pdbx_description
1 polymer ?
#
loop_
_entity_poly.entity_id
_entity_poly.type
_entity_poly.pdbx_seq_one_letter_code
_entity_poly.pdbx_strand_id
1 'polypeptide(L)'
;TMQVCASVLVLISFLQHTNGVRKLEERFSWRTIHYDFDSPEEVDEKKEDGYYIYGNSIITSLARYADKLFLATPRLKPGVPSTLNYVYVDDSDARTPILKPYPSLEANEYYNITAKVKTMVSIINVKVD
;
A
#
# COMPACT_ATOMS: atom_id res chain seq x y z
N THR A 1 -47.90 -37.69 -7.75
CA THR A 1 -47.74 -36.32 -8.32
C THR A 1 -47.05 -35.37 -7.35
N MET A 2 -47.47 -35.24 -6.09
CA MET A 2 -46.84 -34.31 -5.12
C MET A 2 -45.38 -34.62 -4.73
N GLN A 3 -45.01 -35.90 -4.58
CA GLN A 3 -43.64 -36.31 -4.21
C GLN A 3 -42.59 -35.90 -5.26
N VAL A 4 -42.94 -35.98 -6.55
CA VAL A 4 -42.04 -35.65 -7.67
C VAL A 4 -41.77 -34.14 -7.70
N CYS A 5 -42.78 -33.31 -7.40
CA CYS A 5 -42.64 -31.87 -7.31
C CYS A 5 -41.68 -31.45 -6.17
N ALA A 6 -41.76 -32.10 -5.01
CA ALA A 6 -40.86 -31.83 -3.89
C ALA A 6 -39.40 -32.14 -4.25
N SER A 7 -39.14 -33.28 -4.90
CA SER A 7 -37.79 -33.66 -5.35
C SER A 7 -37.20 -32.70 -6.38
N VAL A 8 -38.02 -32.20 -7.31
CA VAL A 8 -37.60 -31.22 -8.33
C VAL A 8 -37.26 -29.88 -7.71
N LEU A 9 -38.05 -29.40 -6.74
CA LEU A 9 -37.79 -28.14 -6.03
C LEU A 9 -36.49 -28.19 -5.22
N VAL A 10 -36.20 -29.33 -4.57
CA VAL A 10 -34.94 -29.53 -3.85
C VAL A 10 -33.76 -29.51 -4.82
N LEU A 11 -33.83 -30.22 -5.96
CA LEU A 11 -32.77 -30.21 -6.98
C LEU A 11 -32.50 -28.81 -7.56
N ILE A 12 -33.55 -27.99 -7.76
CA ILE A 12 -33.40 -26.60 -8.22
C ILE A 12 -32.70 -25.74 -7.16
N SER A 13 -33.00 -25.92 -5.87
CA SER A 13 -32.33 -25.17 -4.78
C SER A 13 -30.83 -25.50 -4.66
N PHE A 14 -30.43 -26.75 -4.95
CA PHE A 14 -29.02 -27.14 -5.01
C PHE A 14 -28.28 -26.57 -6.23
N LEU A 15 -28.97 -26.34 -7.35
CA LEU A 15 -28.40 -25.73 -8.56
C LEU A 15 -28.15 -24.22 -8.42
N GLN A 16 -28.72 -23.56 -7.41
CA GLN A 16 -28.56 -22.11 -7.19
C GLN A 16 -27.30 -21.73 -6.38
N HIS A 17 -26.51 -22.69 -5.91
CA HIS A 17 -25.19 -22.40 -5.31
C HIS A 17 -24.10 -22.30 -6.40
N THR A 18 -24.26 -21.36 -7.32
CA THR A 18 -23.14 -20.99 -8.21
C THR A 18 -22.26 -19.98 -7.48
N ASN A 19 -20.98 -20.33 -7.35
CA ASN A 19 -19.98 -19.48 -6.72
C ASN A 19 -19.93 -18.12 -7.45
N GLY A 20 -20.32 -17.06 -6.75
CA GLY A 20 -20.23 -15.70 -7.29
C GLY A 20 -18.79 -15.35 -7.63
N VAL A 21 -18.52 -15.06 -8.90
CA VAL A 21 -17.27 -14.44 -9.32
C VAL A 21 -17.26 -13.04 -8.72
N ARG A 22 -16.55 -12.87 -7.60
CA ARG A 22 -16.36 -11.55 -6.99
C ARG A 22 -15.40 -10.77 -7.86
N LYS A 23 -15.89 -9.67 -8.45
CA LYS A 23 -15.04 -8.71 -9.14
C LYS A 23 -14.12 -8.05 -8.12
N LEU A 24 -12.83 -7.99 -8.39
CA LEU A 24 -11.91 -7.19 -7.59
C LEU A 24 -12.27 -5.72 -7.78
N GLU A 25 -12.53 -5.03 -6.67
CA GLU A 25 -12.74 -3.59 -6.65
C GLU A 25 -11.40 -2.91 -6.44
N GLU A 26 -11.03 -2.02 -7.35
CA GLU A 26 -9.84 -1.18 -7.18
C GLU A 26 -10.11 -0.18 -6.06
N ARG A 27 -9.38 -0.31 -4.96
CA ARG A 27 -9.47 0.62 -3.84
C ARG A 27 -8.53 1.81 -3.98
N PHE A 28 -7.29 1.53 -4.40
CA PHE A 28 -6.23 2.51 -4.60
C PHE A 28 -5.44 2.17 -5.86
N SER A 29 -4.94 3.17 -6.55
CA SER A 29 -4.03 3.01 -7.68
C SER A 29 -2.97 4.12 -7.69
N TRP A 30 -1.75 3.77 -8.09
CA TRP A 30 -0.65 4.74 -8.20
C TRP A 30 -0.07 4.69 -9.60
N ARG A 31 -0.27 5.78 -10.36
CA ARG A 31 0.53 6.04 -11.56
C ARG A 31 1.89 6.60 -11.18
N THR A 32 1.91 7.43 -10.14
CA THR A 32 3.14 7.90 -9.52
C THR A 32 2.96 8.02 -8.02
N ILE A 33 4.05 7.81 -7.31
CA ILE A 33 4.12 7.78 -5.87
C ILE A 33 4.55 9.15 -5.35
N HIS A 34 3.72 9.69 -4.47
CA HIS A 34 3.95 10.92 -3.71
C HIS A 34 4.10 10.58 -2.23
N TYR A 35 4.93 11.35 -1.55
CA TYR A 35 5.19 11.20 -0.12
C TYR A 35 4.67 12.42 0.64
N ASP A 36 4.27 12.17 1.88
CA ASP A 36 3.85 13.20 2.82
C ASP A 36 5.10 13.93 3.33
N PHE A 37 5.24 15.18 2.93
CA PHE A 37 6.26 16.13 3.38
C PHE A 37 5.55 17.29 4.09
N ASP A 38 6.28 18.02 4.94
CA ASP A 38 5.67 19.00 5.85
C ASP A 38 5.09 20.20 5.11
N SER A 39 5.66 20.56 3.95
CA SER A 39 5.16 21.65 3.12
C SER A 39 5.42 21.44 1.62
N PRO A 40 4.67 22.13 0.73
CA PRO A 40 4.95 22.11 -0.71
C PRO A 40 6.34 22.64 -1.07
N GLU A 41 6.86 23.61 -0.33
CA GLU A 41 8.21 24.15 -0.53
C GLU A 41 9.26 23.08 -0.24
N GLU A 42 9.07 22.28 0.82
CA GLU A 42 9.96 21.14 1.11
C GLU A 42 9.95 20.13 -0.04
N VAL A 43 8.78 19.86 -0.64
CA VAL A 43 8.70 18.93 -1.78
C VAL A 43 9.61 19.37 -2.93
N ASP A 44 9.66 20.67 -3.23
CA ASP A 44 10.47 21.19 -4.33
C ASP A 44 11.96 21.24 -3.96
N GLU A 45 12.31 21.61 -2.73
CA GLU A 45 13.69 21.51 -2.21
C GLU A 45 14.21 20.07 -2.30
N LYS A 46 13.43 19.09 -1.84
CA LYS A 46 13.79 17.66 -1.88
C LYS A 46 13.88 17.11 -3.30
N LYS A 47 13.23 17.74 -4.28
CA LYS A 47 13.42 17.37 -5.70
C LYS A 47 14.70 17.96 -6.25
N GLU A 48 15.00 19.20 -5.88
CA GLU A 48 16.18 19.92 -6.36
C GLU A 48 17.48 19.28 -5.83
N ASP A 49 17.51 18.84 -4.57
CA ASP A 49 18.67 18.18 -3.96
C ASP A 49 18.81 16.69 -4.33
N GLY A 50 17.83 16.13 -5.04
CA GLY A 50 17.81 14.73 -5.48
C GLY A 50 17.37 13.73 -4.41
N TYR A 51 16.94 14.16 -3.22
CA TYR A 51 16.38 13.33 -2.16
C TYR A 51 15.07 12.66 -2.58
N TYR A 52 14.28 13.34 -3.40
CA TYR A 52 13.03 12.86 -3.97
C TYR A 52 13.05 12.99 -5.50
N ILE A 53 13.29 11.87 -6.19
CA ILE A 53 13.23 11.81 -7.65
C ILE A 53 11.88 11.22 -8.05
N TYR A 54 11.07 12.05 -8.69
CA TYR A 54 9.74 11.67 -9.15
C TYR A 54 9.78 10.45 -10.08
N GLY A 55 8.94 9.46 -9.82
CA GLY A 55 8.85 8.23 -10.63
C GLY A 55 9.90 7.16 -10.34
N ASN A 56 10.86 7.40 -9.44
CA ASN A 56 11.84 6.37 -9.05
C ASN A 56 11.35 5.41 -7.96
N SER A 57 10.26 5.75 -7.28
CA SER A 57 9.64 4.90 -6.28
C SER A 57 8.77 3.83 -6.94
N ILE A 58 8.83 2.61 -6.39
CA ILE A 58 7.93 1.51 -6.74
C ILE A 58 7.39 0.86 -5.46
N ILE A 59 6.14 0.40 -5.47
CA ILE A 59 5.59 -0.39 -4.37
C ILE A 59 5.87 -1.88 -4.65
N THR A 60 6.49 -2.59 -3.71
CA THR A 60 6.78 -4.02 -3.86
C THR A 60 5.97 -4.93 -2.95
N SER A 61 5.49 -4.41 -1.81
CA SER A 61 4.75 -5.22 -0.83
C SER A 61 3.71 -4.39 -0.09
N LEU A 62 2.64 -5.06 0.33
CA LEU A 62 1.48 -4.51 1.01
C LEU A 62 1.13 -5.37 2.23
N ALA A 63 0.81 -4.74 3.36
CA ALA A 63 0.27 -5.42 4.52
C ALA A 63 -0.75 -4.54 5.22
N ARG A 64 -1.92 -5.08 5.59
CA ARG A 64 -2.94 -4.32 6.34
C ARG A 64 -2.82 -4.61 7.82
N TYR A 65 -2.89 -3.56 8.63
CA TYR A 65 -3.09 -3.68 10.07
C TYR A 65 -4.01 -2.55 10.55
N ALA A 66 -5.10 -2.93 11.21
CA ALA A 66 -6.17 -2.02 11.62
C ALA A 66 -6.67 -1.14 10.43
N ASP A 67 -6.63 0.17 10.63
CA ASP A 67 -7.01 1.23 9.70
C ASP A 67 -5.90 1.62 8.72
N LYS A 68 -4.74 0.95 8.77
CA LYS A 68 -3.57 1.27 7.94
C LYS A 68 -3.28 0.17 6.93
N LEU A 69 -3.01 0.57 5.69
CA LEU A 69 -2.36 -0.25 4.68
C LEU A 69 -0.90 0.17 4.61
N PHE A 70 0.01 -0.71 5.01
CA PHE A 70 1.44 -0.53 4.91
C PHE A 70 1.93 -0.87 3.52
N LEU A 71 2.85 -0.06 2.99
CA LEU A 71 3.44 -0.19 1.67
C LEU A 71 4.96 -0.09 1.79
N ALA A 72 5.67 -1.04 1.16
CA ALA A 72 7.12 -0.96 1.01
C ALA A 72 7.52 -0.34 -0.33
N THR A 73 8.41 0.65 -0.25
CA THR A 73 9.05 1.33 -1.37
C THR A 73 10.57 1.19 -1.27
N PRO A 74 11.14 0.05 -1.71
CA PRO A 74 12.57 -0.19 -1.58
C PRO A 74 13.39 0.83 -2.38
N ARG A 75 14.58 1.19 -1.87
CA ARG A 75 15.51 2.15 -2.49
C ARG A 75 16.33 1.53 -3.63
N LEU A 76 15.64 0.94 -4.62
CA LEU A 76 16.26 0.34 -5.80
C LEU A 76 16.83 1.39 -6.77
N LYS A 77 16.33 2.62 -6.68
CA LYS A 77 16.77 3.80 -7.41
C LYS A 77 17.03 4.94 -6.42
N PRO A 78 17.90 5.91 -6.77
CA PRO A 78 18.07 7.11 -5.96
C PRO A 78 16.79 7.93 -5.89
N GLY A 79 16.68 8.78 -4.88
CA GLY A 79 15.56 9.69 -4.73
C GLY A 79 14.27 9.03 -4.21
N VAL A 80 14.37 7.97 -3.42
CA VAL A 80 13.24 7.31 -2.73
C VAL A 80 13.26 7.76 -1.25
N PRO A 81 12.35 8.66 -0.85
CA PRO A 81 12.35 9.29 0.48
C PRO A 81 12.30 8.29 1.63
N SER A 82 11.33 7.37 1.61
CA SER A 82 11.09 6.41 2.69
C SER A 82 10.97 4.98 2.15
N THR A 83 11.33 4.01 2.98
CA THR A 83 11.24 2.58 2.64
C THR A 83 9.93 1.96 3.09
N LEU A 84 9.45 2.31 4.28
CA LEU A 84 8.19 1.81 4.81
C LEU A 84 7.22 2.97 5.01
N ASN A 85 6.01 2.78 4.52
CA ASN A 85 4.98 3.79 4.49
C ASN A 85 3.63 3.20 4.85
N TYR A 86 2.65 4.07 5.07
CA TYR A 86 1.26 3.68 5.18
C TYR A 86 0.32 4.69 4.52
N VAL A 87 -0.89 4.22 4.23
CA VAL A 87 -2.08 5.03 3.93
C VAL A 87 -3.24 4.54 4.78
N TYR A 88 -4.24 5.40 5.01
CA TYR A 88 -5.46 4.96 5.71
C TYR A 88 -6.36 4.19 4.76
N VAL A 89 -6.89 3.05 5.21
CA VAL A 89 -7.78 2.19 4.41
C VAL A 89 -9.10 2.89 4.09
N ASP A 90 -9.53 3.78 4.97
CA ASP A 90 -10.77 4.54 4.85
C ASP A 90 -10.57 5.94 4.25
N ASP A 91 -9.40 6.19 3.65
CA ASP A 91 -9.16 7.42 2.87
C ASP A 91 -10.13 7.44 1.67
N SER A 92 -11.23 8.19 1.83
CA SER A 92 -12.33 8.28 0.87
C SER A 92 -12.03 9.24 -0.27
N ASP A 93 -11.02 10.09 -0.09
CA ASP A 93 -10.87 11.31 -0.89
C ASP A 93 -9.81 11.15 -1.98
N ALA A 94 -8.93 10.15 -1.88
CA ALA A 94 -7.86 9.92 -2.85
C ALA A 94 -7.85 8.49 -3.41
N ARG A 95 -8.08 8.36 -4.73
CA ARG A 95 -7.80 7.13 -5.49
C ARG A 95 -6.29 6.82 -5.55
N THR A 96 -5.47 7.86 -5.46
CA THR A 96 -4.00 7.81 -5.41
C THR A 96 -3.51 8.46 -4.12
N PRO A 97 -3.63 7.78 -2.97
CA PRO A 97 -3.29 8.40 -1.69
C PRO A 97 -1.78 8.66 -1.56
N ILE A 98 -1.45 9.74 -0.86
CA ILE A 98 -0.07 10.12 -0.54
C ILE A 98 0.48 9.17 0.53
N LEU A 99 1.68 8.64 0.31
CA LEU A 99 2.32 7.72 1.24
C LEU A 99 2.89 8.47 2.44
N LYS A 100 2.48 8.05 3.64
CA LYS A 100 3.00 8.58 4.90
C LYS A 100 4.17 7.73 5.37
N PRO A 101 5.38 8.28 5.55
CA PRO A 101 6.52 7.54 6.09
C PRO A 101 6.21 6.94 7.46
N TYR A 102 6.61 5.69 7.68
CA TYR A 102 6.44 5.00 8.96
C TYR A 102 7.80 4.71 9.61
N PRO A 103 7.93 4.85 10.95
CA PRO A 103 7.02 5.61 11.82
C PRO A 103 7.10 7.13 11.59
N SER A 104 8.17 7.61 10.94
CA SER A 104 8.37 8.99 10.52
C SER A 104 9.36 9.05 9.34
N LEU A 105 9.53 10.21 8.71
CA LEU A 105 10.49 10.37 7.61
C LEU A 105 11.93 10.20 8.10
N GLU A 106 12.26 10.77 9.27
CA GLU A 106 13.58 10.69 9.91
C GLU A 106 13.95 9.25 10.25
N ALA A 107 12.97 8.43 10.67
CA ALA A 107 13.20 7.02 10.95
C ALA A 107 13.59 6.21 9.71
N ASN A 108 13.35 6.75 8.52
CA ASN A 108 13.77 6.17 7.25
C ASN A 108 15.13 6.70 6.77
N GLU A 109 15.66 7.78 7.35
CA GLU A 109 16.92 8.38 6.91
C GLU A 109 18.10 7.43 7.10
N TYR A 110 19.04 7.49 6.16
CA TYR A 110 20.21 6.62 6.15
C TYR A 110 21.29 7.11 7.13
N TYR A 111 21.43 6.49 8.30
CA TYR A 111 22.53 6.72 9.22
C TYR A 111 23.75 5.80 9.02
N ASN A 112 24.88 6.50 8.95
CA ASN A 112 26.27 6.13 8.72
C ASN A 112 26.89 5.13 9.74
N ILE A 113 27.80 4.27 9.27
CA ILE A 113 28.41 3.11 9.95
C ILE A 113 29.15 3.46 11.25
N THR A 114 29.51 4.72 11.49
CA THR A 114 30.29 5.14 12.68
C THR A 114 29.45 5.32 13.95
N ALA A 115 28.15 5.60 13.88
CA ALA A 115 27.45 6.29 14.99
C ALA A 115 26.39 5.51 15.77
N LYS A 116 26.15 4.22 15.47
CA LYS A 116 25.16 3.37 16.17
C LYS A 116 23.74 3.99 16.30
N VAL A 117 22.88 3.66 15.33
CA VAL A 117 21.39 3.86 15.23
C VAL A 117 21.00 5.00 14.25
N LYS A 118 19.97 4.93 13.38
CA LYS A 118 18.99 3.88 13.00
C LYS A 118 18.87 3.92 11.47
N THR A 119 18.70 2.75 10.83
CA THR A 119 18.35 2.66 9.41
C THR A 119 17.42 1.49 9.11
N MET A 120 16.30 1.75 8.44
CA MET A 120 15.61 0.71 7.67
C MET A 120 16.26 0.62 6.30
N VAL A 121 17.06 -0.43 6.12
CA VAL A 121 17.55 -0.84 4.79
C VAL A 121 16.47 -1.66 4.09
N SER A 122 15.98 -1.10 2.98
CA SER A 122 15.18 -1.73 1.92
C SER A 122 14.42 -3.01 2.31
N ILE A 123 13.19 -2.86 2.78
CA ILE A 123 12.26 -3.96 2.99
C ILE A 123 11.64 -4.32 1.65
N ILE A 124 11.88 -5.53 1.15
CA ILE A 124 11.25 -6.00 -0.10
C ILE A 124 9.86 -6.58 0.18
N ASN A 125 9.68 -7.24 1.34
CA ASN A 125 8.43 -7.87 1.76
C ASN A 125 8.00 -7.39 3.15
N VAL A 126 6.74 -7.01 3.29
CA VAL A 126 6.12 -6.59 4.55
C VAL A 126 5.07 -7.62 4.94
N LYS A 127 5.11 -8.05 6.21
CA LYS A 127 4.04 -8.81 6.86
C LYS A 127 3.77 -8.12 8.19
N VAL A 128 2.51 -7.86 8.48
CA VAL A 128 2.07 -7.36 9.79
C VAL A 128 1.10 -8.40 10.33
N ASP A 129 1.34 -8.84 11.56
CA ASP A 129 0.54 -9.86 12.28
C ASP A 129 -0.53 -9.20 13.15
#